data_AF-A0A8K0GAQ9-F1
#
_entry.id   AF-A0A8K0GAQ9-F1
#
_cell.length_a   1.000
_cell.length_b   1.000
_cell.length_c   1.000
_cell.angle_alpha   90.00
_cell.angle_beta   90.00
_cell.angle_gamma   90.00
#
_symmetry.space_group_name_H-M   'P 1'
#
loop_
_entity.id
_entity.type
_entity.pdbx_description
1 polymer ?
#
loop_
_entity_poly.entity_id
_entity_poly.type
_entity_poly.pdbx_seq_one_letter_code
_entity_poly.pdbx_strand_id
1 'polypeptide(L)' 'LRFGLMQAKVGLAFLLKQFRFSVNKKTSVPLKMDPFTFILSAKDGIWLDVEKI' A
#
# COMPACT_ATOMS: atom_id res chain seq x y z
N LEU A 1 20.28 -1.48 7.23
CA LEU A 1 18.80 -1.48 7.18
C LEU A 1 18.10 -0.48 8.12
N ARG A 2 18.77 0.17 9.10
CA ARG A 2 18.11 1.10 10.03
C ARG A 2 17.52 2.35 9.34
N PHE A 3 18.22 2.89 8.34
CA PHE A 3 17.78 4.05 7.57
C PHE A 3 16.52 3.77 6.74
N GLY A 4 16.47 2.67 5.99
CA GLY A 4 15.30 2.32 5.18
C GLY A 4 14.04 2.10 6.02
N LEU A 5 14.17 1.50 7.21
CA LEU A 5 13.05 1.35 8.13
C LEU A 5 12.55 2.72 8.65
N MET A 6 13.47 3.64 8.96
CA MET A 6 13.12 5.00 9.36
C MET A 6 12.39 5.74 8.23
N GLN A 7 12.92 5.68 7.00
CA GLN A 7 12.30 6.31 5.84
C GLN A 7 10.88 5.80 5.59
N ALA A 8 10.68 4.48 5.63
CA ALA A 8 9.37 3.87 5.44
C ALA A 8 8.37 4.30 6.52
N LYS A 9 8.80 4.32 7.80
CA LYS A 9 7.94 4.74 8.92
C LYS A 9 7.56 6.21 8.83
N VAL A 10 8.53 7.09 8.56
CA VAL A 10 8.26 8.53 8.43
C VAL A 10 7.33 8.79 7.25
N GLY A 11 7.61 8.22 6.08
CA GLY A 11 6.74 8.35 4.91
C GLY A 11 5.32 7.89 5.18
N LEU A 12 5.15 6.72 5.80
CA LEU A 12 3.83 6.20 6.17
C LEU A 12 3.12 7.09 7.20
N ALA A 13 3.84 7.59 8.21
CA ALA A 13 3.25 8.47 9.22
C ALA A 13 2.73 9.78 8.62
N PHE A 14 3.47 10.39 7.69
CA PHE A 14 3.00 11.59 6.98
C PHE A 14 1.79 11.31 6.10
N LEU A 15 1.78 10.19 5.37
CA LEU A 15 0.65 9.78 4.54
C LEU A 15 -0.61 9.58 5.37
N LEU A 16 -0.54 8.81 6.46
CA LEU A 16 -1.68 8.55 7.34
C LEU A 16 -2.17 9.80 8.09
N LYS A 17 -1.30 10.78 8.32
CA LYS A 17 -1.66 12.04 8.97
C LYS A 17 -2.46 12.97 8.06
N GLN A 18 -2.15 12.98 6.76
CA GLN A 18 -2.70 13.95 5.81
C GLN A 18 -3.78 13.38 4.90
N PHE A 19 -3.86 12.05 4.80
CA PHE A 19 -4.75 11.38 3.87
C PHE A 19 -5.53 10.25 4.54
N ARG A 20 -6.77 10.09 4.12
CA ARG A 20 -7.62 8.95 4.39
C ARG A 20 -7.56 7.99 3.21
N PHE A 21 -7.24 6.73 3.49
CA PHE A 21 -7.19 5.67 2.50
C PHE A 21 -8.43 4.78 2.62
N SER A 22 -9.02 4.39 1.49
CA SER A 22 -10.08 3.37 1.46
C SER A 22 -9.84 2.38 0.31
N VAL A 23 -10.39 1.18 0.44
CA VAL A 23 -10.20 0.11 -0.57
C VAL A 23 -11.01 0.45 -1.81
N ASN A 24 -10.34 0.63 -2.94
CA ASN A 24 -11.02 0.86 -4.22
C ASN A 24 -11.67 -0.45 -4.69
N LYS A 25 -12.83 -0.36 -5.35
CA LYS A 25 -13.57 -1.50 -5.93
C LYS A 25 -12.76 -2.31 -6.95
N LYS A 26 -11.68 -1.74 -7.52
CA LYS A 26 -10.74 -2.42 -8.42
C LYS A 26 -9.84 -3.43 -7.70
N THR A 27 -9.66 -3.29 -6.38
CA THR A 27 -8.87 -4.24 -5.60
C THR A 27 -9.68 -5.50 -5.34
N SER A 28 -9.17 -6.63 -5.82
CA SER A 28 -9.77 -7.94 -5.58
C SER A 28 -9.64 -8.32 -4.10
N VAL A 29 -10.77 -8.56 -3.44
CA VAL A 29 -10.84 -9.03 -2.06
C VAL A 29 -11.53 -10.41 -2.07
N PRO A 30 -10.89 -11.50 -1.63
CA PRO A 30 -9.59 -11.57 -0.94
C PRO A 30 -8.38 -11.36 -1.86
N LEU A 31 -7.32 -10.76 -1.30
CA LEU A 31 -6.06 -10.47 -2.00
C LEU A 31 -5.40 -11.76 -2.49
N LYS A 32 -5.14 -11.85 -3.80
CA LYS A 32 -4.39 -12.96 -4.40
C LYS A 32 -2.96 -12.51 -4.67
N MET A 33 -1.99 -13.25 -4.12
CA MET A 33 -0.58 -12.97 -4.33
C MET A 33 -0.15 -13.46 -5.72
N ASP A 34 0.76 -12.75 -6.36
CA ASP A 34 1.35 -13.17 -7.62
C ASP A 34 2.51 -14.16 -7.36
N PRO A 35 2.42 -15.42 -7.83
CA PRO A 35 3.45 -16.42 -7.60
C PRO A 35 4.65 -16.31 -8.55
N PHE A 36 4.58 -15.47 -9.59
CA PHE A 36 5.61 -15.33 -10.62
C PHE A 36 6.50 -14.11 -10.40
N THR A 37 6.14 -13.21 -9.49
CA THR A 37 6.94 -12.02 -9.19
C THR A 37 7.98 -12.28 -8.08
N PHE A 38 9.22 -11.87 -8.31
CA PHE A 38 10.30 -11.96 -7.33
C PHE A 38 10.04 -11.09 -6.07
N ILE A 39 9.34 -9.96 -6.24
CA ILE A 39 8.89 -9.09 -5.15
C ILE A 39 7.46 -9.49 -4.80
N LEU A 40 7.16 -9.57 -3.50
CA LEU A 40 5.82 -9.85 -3.01
C LEU A 40 4.82 -8.83 -3.56
N SER A 41 3.92 -9.27 -4.43
CA SER A 41 2.96 -8.42 -5.11
C SER A 41 1.59 -9.07 -5.19
N ALA A 42 0.56 -8.25 -5.37
CA ALA A 42 -0.80 -8.71 -5.62
C ALA A 42 -1.01 -8.91 -7.12
N LYS A 43 -1.66 -10.02 -7.51
CA LYS A 43 -1.88 -10.41 -8.91
C LYS A 43 -2.57 -9.32 -9.74
N ASP A 44 -3.58 -8.68 -9.17
CA ASP A 44 -4.37 -7.63 -9.83
C ASP A 44 -4.00 -6.21 -9.36
N GLY A 45 -2.87 -6.08 -8.65
CA GLY A 45 -2.43 -4.86 -7.99
C GLY A 45 -3.22 -4.52 -6.72
N ILE A 46 -2.85 -3.40 -6.09
CA ILE A 46 -3.53 -2.83 -4.92
C ILE A 46 -3.96 -1.41 -5.27
N TRP A 47 -5.26 -1.18 -5.29
CA TRP A 47 -5.88 0.11 -5.59
C TRP A 47 -6.53 0.68 -4.33
N LEU A 48 -6.13 1.89 -3.97
CA LEU A 48 -6.68 2.62 -2.83
C LEU A 48 -7.20 3.96 -3.32
N ASP A 49 -8.37 4.34 -2.82
CA ASP A 49 -8.88 5.70 -2.95
C ASP A 49 -8.27 6.57 -1.86
N VAL A 50 -7.79 7.75 -2.25
CA VAL A 50 -7.05 8.66 -1.37
C VAL A 50 -7.81 9.98 -1.27
N GLU A 51 -8.20 10.36 -0.06
CA GLU A 51 -8.86 11.62 0.23
C GLU A 51 -7.99 12.46 1.18
N LYS A 52 -7.85 13.75 0.89
CA LYS A 52 -7.11 14.65 1.78
C LYS A 52 -7.98 15.02 2.97
N ILE A 53 -7.41 14.94 4.17
CA ILE A 53 -8.04 15.36 5.44
C ILE A 53 -7.96 16.88 5.59
#